data_AF-A0A0G1W3T9-F1
#
_entry.id   AF-A0A0G1W3T9-F1
#
_cell.length_a   1.000
_cell.length_b   1.000
_cell.length_c   1.000
_cell.angle_alpha   90.00
_cell.angle_beta   90.00
_cell.angle_gamma   90.00
#
_symmetry.space_group_name_H-M   'P 1'
#
loop_
_entity.id
_entity.type
_entity.pdbx_description
1 polymer ?
#
loop_
_entity_poly.entity_id
_entity_poly.type
_entity_poly.pdbx_seq_one_letter_code
_entity_poly.pdbx_strand_id
1 'polypeptide(L)'
;MTKIDLSRQEKRYFLPGYNVGTLMDMLEKQNFSQRRFSGNGIVQTVYFLDDCLTKSSGVSYKARRYMSHFSESVDLRYLWGTTMLWEIKWETNQHELREKSKRVELTLREIGVLVGYHANCPMRPYLVVEYTREHYERIGVEERFRVTVDTGTRFWFFPFGETLAIEVGDKAAAEILRVELKFDAVLVASDEIQNLLRSLEAEGAMPLISKKGDGLNFVKWWHDKRHGSHSIKKELGNTEIEAKISVEGFDFDRLCAALRGFCSVGTHPITLDLSFPFVLATTTVNHYWLKAGSLVEGFKVLTRSGIAKSMCKGGCRVLNARLGILERTEDKGVNIPCTREQFALLLHRREINVGSLVYIGHFLRVRKAFWVISPGGRLYHISLERCVAEKQSPLEQIEIEYTGLRNCGPRIHDSLPPKTHIVQDIQSLTENILTFVGKIGRGKGRVLALGVEKCAWLAGKV
;
A
#
# COMPACT_ATOMS: atom_id res chain seq x y z
N MET A 1 -6.44 -36.42 -2.91
CA MET A 1 -6.71 -34.99 -3.20
C MET A 1 -5.55 -34.45 -4.00
N THR A 2 -5.74 -34.16 -5.29
CA THR A 2 -4.66 -33.70 -6.17
C THR A 2 -4.35 -32.24 -5.87
N LYS A 3 -3.11 -31.96 -5.43
CA LYS A 3 -2.62 -30.60 -5.21
C LYS A 3 -2.34 -30.00 -6.58
N ILE A 4 -3.25 -29.16 -7.11
CA ILE A 4 -2.97 -28.39 -8.33
C ILE A 4 -2.02 -27.28 -7.92
N ASP A 5 -0.76 -27.39 -8.34
CA ASP A 5 0.20 -26.29 -8.18
C ASP A 5 -0.19 -25.17 -9.16
N LEU A 6 -0.65 -24.05 -8.60
CA LEU A 6 -1.05 -22.85 -9.35
C LEU A 6 -0.04 -21.72 -9.12
N SER A 7 1.25 -22.05 -8.99
CA SER A 7 2.36 -21.11 -8.86
C SER A 7 2.43 -20.17 -10.08
N ARG A 8 1.62 -19.12 -10.08
CA ARG A 8 1.59 -18.09 -11.13
C ARG A 8 2.08 -16.76 -10.59
N GLN A 9 2.88 -16.10 -11.41
CA GLN A 9 3.23 -14.72 -11.25
C GLN A 9 2.04 -13.81 -11.54
N GLU A 10 1.97 -12.68 -10.86
CA GLU A 10 0.93 -11.68 -11.12
C GLU A 10 1.49 -10.27 -11.03
N LYS A 11 1.46 -9.55 -12.17
CA LYS A 11 1.68 -8.11 -12.24
C LYS A 11 0.35 -7.38 -12.35
N ARG A 12 0.28 -6.17 -11.79
CA ARG A 12 -0.96 -5.38 -11.67
C ARG A 12 -0.70 -3.95 -12.04
N TYR A 13 -1.54 -3.43 -12.91
CA TYR A 13 -1.44 -2.08 -13.40
C TYR A 13 -2.78 -1.36 -13.30
N PHE A 14 -2.66 -0.06 -13.09
CA PHE A 14 -3.67 0.95 -13.38
C PHE A 14 -3.44 1.45 -14.80
N LEU A 15 -4.49 1.56 -15.61
CA LEU A 15 -4.46 2.23 -16.90
C LEU A 15 -5.64 3.22 -16.99
N PRO A 16 -5.44 4.46 -17.46
CA PRO A 16 -6.53 5.41 -17.67
C PRO A 16 -7.58 4.88 -18.66
N GLY A 17 -8.85 5.21 -18.46
CA GLY A 17 -9.98 4.67 -19.23
C GLY A 17 -9.98 5.03 -20.71
N TYR A 18 -9.45 6.19 -21.08
CA TYR A 18 -9.31 6.56 -22.50
C TYR A 18 -8.34 5.64 -23.26
N ASN A 19 -7.53 4.84 -22.56
CA ASN A 19 -6.62 3.85 -23.18
C ASN A 19 -7.24 2.44 -23.30
N VAL A 20 -8.56 2.25 -23.08
CA VAL A 20 -9.22 0.94 -23.29
C VAL A 20 -8.99 0.44 -24.72
N GLY A 21 -9.22 1.28 -25.73
CA GLY A 21 -9.09 0.90 -27.14
C GLY A 21 -7.69 0.41 -27.45
N THR A 22 -6.68 1.18 -27.07
CA THR A 22 -5.26 0.81 -27.21
C THR A 22 -4.95 -0.52 -26.52
N LEU A 23 -5.46 -0.74 -25.30
CA LEU A 23 -5.26 -2.00 -24.59
C LEU A 23 -5.88 -3.18 -25.36
N MET A 24 -7.10 -3.03 -25.88
CA MET A 24 -7.77 -4.09 -26.63
C MET A 24 -7.04 -4.41 -27.93
N ASP A 25 -6.62 -3.39 -28.68
CA ASP A 25 -5.81 -3.55 -29.89
C ASP A 25 -4.48 -4.27 -29.59
N MET A 26 -3.85 -3.94 -28.46
CA MET A 26 -2.62 -4.60 -28.02
C MET A 26 -2.85 -6.08 -27.70
N LEU A 27 -3.94 -6.42 -27.00
CA LEU A 27 -4.28 -7.80 -26.68
C LEU A 27 -4.59 -8.61 -27.94
N GLU A 28 -5.35 -8.04 -28.87
CA GLU A 28 -5.67 -8.68 -30.16
C GLU A 28 -4.41 -8.95 -30.99
N LYS A 29 -3.53 -7.94 -31.14
CA LYS A 29 -2.24 -8.08 -31.85
C LYS A 29 -1.34 -9.15 -31.24
N GLN A 30 -1.50 -9.44 -29.95
CA GLN A 30 -0.78 -10.50 -29.23
C GLN A 30 -1.54 -11.83 -29.16
N ASN A 31 -2.56 -12.00 -30.00
CA ASN A 31 -3.33 -13.23 -30.13
C ASN A 31 -4.05 -13.65 -28.83
N PHE A 32 -4.51 -12.66 -28.05
CA PHE A 32 -5.40 -12.91 -26.93
C PHE A 32 -6.86 -12.96 -27.39
N SER A 33 -7.61 -13.92 -26.84
CA SER A 33 -9.05 -14.02 -27.04
C SER A 33 -9.79 -13.91 -25.71
N GLN A 34 -10.99 -13.34 -25.76
CA GLN A 34 -11.84 -13.23 -24.59
C GLN A 34 -12.37 -14.61 -24.19
N ARG A 35 -12.24 -14.96 -22.90
CA ARG A 35 -12.75 -16.23 -22.33
C ARG A 35 -13.78 -15.94 -21.25
N ARG A 36 -14.96 -16.56 -21.33
CA ARG A 36 -15.96 -16.49 -20.26
C ARG A 36 -15.69 -17.56 -19.21
N PHE A 37 -15.53 -17.16 -17.96
CA PHE A 37 -15.29 -18.07 -16.81
C PHE A 37 -16.53 -18.29 -15.93
N SER A 38 -17.54 -17.44 -16.08
CA SER A 38 -18.79 -17.48 -15.33
C SER A 38 -19.90 -16.93 -16.23
N GLY A 39 -21.15 -17.35 -16.00
CA GLY A 39 -22.31 -16.77 -16.69
C GLY A 39 -22.56 -15.30 -16.35
N ASN A 40 -21.94 -14.82 -15.27
CA ASN A 40 -22.08 -13.49 -14.71
C ASN A 40 -20.73 -12.76 -14.71
N GLY A 41 -20.68 -11.53 -15.21
CA GLY A 41 -19.46 -10.73 -15.32
C GLY A 41 -19.09 -9.94 -14.06
N ILE A 42 -20.03 -9.74 -13.13
CA ILE A 42 -19.80 -8.98 -11.90
C ILE A 42 -19.34 -9.92 -10.79
N VAL A 43 -18.28 -9.52 -10.11
CA VAL A 43 -17.66 -10.28 -9.02
C VAL A 43 -17.84 -9.50 -7.73
N GLN A 44 -18.41 -10.13 -6.69
CA GLN A 44 -18.41 -9.61 -5.33
C GLN A 44 -17.48 -10.46 -4.47
N THR A 45 -16.54 -9.80 -3.79
CA THR A 45 -15.58 -10.46 -2.88
C THR A 45 -15.69 -9.85 -1.48
N VAL A 46 -16.00 -10.67 -0.48
CA VAL A 46 -16.00 -10.31 0.95
C VAL A 46 -14.65 -10.69 1.54
N TYR A 47 -13.95 -9.75 2.15
CA TYR A 47 -12.70 -9.95 2.87
C TYR A 47 -12.95 -10.03 4.37
N PHE A 48 -12.35 -11.03 5.01
CA PHE A 48 -12.37 -11.21 6.45
C PHE A 48 -11.08 -10.66 7.05
N LEU A 49 -11.20 -9.81 8.06
CA LEU A 49 -10.08 -9.15 8.73
C LEU A 49 -10.34 -9.08 10.25
N ASP A 50 -9.26 -8.99 11.03
CA ASP A 50 -9.31 -8.61 12.44
C ASP A 50 -9.30 -7.07 12.55
N ASP A 51 -9.95 -6.50 13.56
CA ASP A 51 -10.03 -5.04 13.73
C ASP A 51 -8.65 -4.39 13.93
N CYS A 52 -7.69 -5.15 14.46
CA CYS A 52 -6.31 -4.71 14.62
C CYS A 52 -5.47 -4.90 13.36
N LEU A 53 -5.99 -5.54 12.31
CA LEU A 53 -5.32 -5.89 11.06
C LEU A 53 -3.97 -6.63 11.25
N THR A 54 -3.79 -7.31 12.38
CA THR A 54 -2.55 -8.00 12.81
C THR A 54 -2.33 -9.31 12.09
N LYS A 55 -3.38 -10.07 11.76
CA LYS A 55 -3.27 -11.36 11.06
C LYS A 55 -3.50 -11.25 9.55
N SER A 56 -3.76 -10.03 9.10
CA SER A 56 -4.17 -9.74 7.74
C SER A 56 -3.02 -9.45 6.76
N SER A 57 -1.77 -9.41 7.22
CA SER A 57 -0.60 -9.21 6.35
C SER A 57 -0.09 -10.55 5.82
N GLY A 58 0.15 -10.65 4.51
CA GLY A 58 0.61 -11.89 3.85
C GLY A 58 -0.46 -12.96 3.64
N VAL A 59 -1.63 -12.86 4.28
CA VAL A 59 -2.76 -13.78 4.10
C VAL A 59 -4.05 -13.02 3.82
N SER A 60 -4.83 -13.54 2.87
CA SER A 60 -6.14 -13.01 2.52
C SER A 60 -7.19 -14.11 2.61
N TYR A 61 -8.03 -14.01 3.64
CA TYR A 61 -9.26 -14.78 3.80
C TYR A 61 -10.39 -14.06 3.09
N LYS A 62 -11.05 -14.74 2.14
CA LYS A 62 -12.13 -14.12 1.37
C LYS A 62 -13.17 -15.12 0.90
N ALA A 63 -14.38 -14.61 0.69
CA ALA A 63 -15.48 -15.30 0.05
C ALA A 63 -15.82 -14.57 -1.26
N ARG A 64 -16.09 -15.30 -2.34
CA ARG A 64 -16.39 -14.72 -3.65
C ARG A 64 -17.68 -15.30 -4.23
N ARG A 65 -18.50 -14.45 -4.85
CA ARG A 65 -19.59 -14.87 -5.74
C ARG A 65 -19.59 -14.10 -7.06
N TYR A 66 -20.35 -14.60 -8.02
CA TYR A 66 -20.58 -13.98 -9.33
C TYR A 66 -22.05 -13.55 -9.43
N MET A 67 -22.29 -12.30 -9.82
CA MET A 67 -23.59 -11.63 -9.78
C MET A 67 -23.96 -11.07 -11.16
N SER A 68 -25.26 -10.93 -11.42
CA SER A 68 -25.77 -10.34 -12.66
C SER A 68 -25.78 -8.81 -12.64
N HIS A 69 -25.87 -8.20 -11.46
CA HIS A 69 -25.94 -6.74 -11.28
C HIS A 69 -25.11 -6.32 -10.06
N PHE A 70 -24.69 -5.05 -9.99
CA PHE A 70 -24.05 -4.49 -8.80
C PHE A 70 -25.06 -4.37 -7.66
N SER A 71 -24.58 -4.43 -6.41
CA SER A 71 -25.46 -4.18 -5.27
C SER A 71 -25.76 -2.69 -5.15
N GLU A 72 -27.01 -2.34 -4.86
CA GLU A 72 -27.39 -0.98 -4.43
C GLU A 72 -27.01 -0.73 -2.97
N SER A 73 -27.05 -1.79 -2.15
CA SER A 73 -26.60 -1.79 -0.76
C SER A 73 -26.07 -3.17 -0.38
N VAL A 74 -25.18 -3.21 0.61
CA VAL A 74 -24.57 -4.46 1.07
C VAL A 74 -24.88 -4.64 2.56
N ASP A 75 -25.62 -5.69 2.90
CA ASP A 75 -26.07 -5.95 4.28
C ASP A 75 -25.76 -7.38 4.70
N LEU A 76 -25.08 -7.53 5.84
CA LEU A 76 -24.67 -8.81 6.41
C LEU A 76 -25.84 -9.73 6.71
N ARG A 77 -27.02 -9.19 7.06
CA ARG A 77 -28.21 -10.00 7.37
C ARG A 77 -28.59 -10.92 6.21
N TYR A 78 -28.47 -10.42 4.97
CA TYR A 78 -28.73 -11.21 3.77
C TYR A 78 -27.49 -11.99 3.30
N LEU A 79 -26.30 -11.38 3.40
CA LEU A 79 -25.07 -12.02 2.96
C LEU A 79 -24.75 -13.29 3.75
N TRP A 80 -25.12 -13.37 5.03
CA TRP A 80 -24.79 -14.53 5.87
C TRP A 80 -25.31 -15.86 5.33
N GLY A 81 -26.49 -15.87 4.69
CA GLY A 81 -27.09 -17.06 4.08
C GLY A 81 -26.65 -17.31 2.64
N THR A 82 -25.83 -16.43 2.05
CA THR A 82 -25.43 -16.53 0.64
C THR A 82 -24.30 -17.55 0.47
N THR A 83 -24.46 -18.48 -0.47
CA THR A 83 -23.39 -19.39 -0.91
C THR A 83 -22.31 -18.64 -1.68
N MET A 84 -21.06 -18.84 -1.27
CA MET A 84 -19.88 -18.20 -1.85
C MET A 84 -18.72 -19.19 -1.94
N LEU A 85 -17.81 -18.92 -2.87
CA LEU A 85 -16.53 -19.60 -2.99
C LEU A 85 -15.58 -19.10 -1.90
N TRP A 86 -15.24 -19.96 -0.94
CA TRP A 86 -14.17 -19.70 0.01
C TRP A 86 -12.81 -19.79 -0.70
N GLU A 87 -11.98 -18.75 -0.54
CA GLU A 87 -10.60 -18.72 -1.04
C GLU A 87 -9.66 -18.22 0.07
N ILE A 88 -8.61 -18.99 0.37
CA ILE A 88 -7.45 -18.50 1.12
C ILE A 88 -6.33 -18.23 0.13
N LYS A 89 -5.70 -17.06 0.27
CA LYS A 89 -4.56 -16.67 -0.55
C LYS A 89 -3.39 -16.27 0.34
N TRP A 90 -2.25 -16.89 0.08
CA TRP A 90 -0.98 -16.58 0.72
C TRP A 90 -0.13 -15.72 -0.23
N GLU A 91 0.55 -14.71 0.32
CA GLU A 91 1.58 -13.96 -0.37
C GLU A 91 2.94 -14.43 0.20
N THR A 92 3.79 -15.01 -0.64
CA THR A 92 5.15 -15.39 -0.24
C THR A 92 6.13 -14.26 -0.60
N ASN A 93 7.24 -14.15 0.16
CA ASN A 93 8.20 -13.03 0.10
C ASN A 93 8.90 -12.83 -1.23
N GLN A 94 8.95 -13.86 -2.05
CA GLN A 94 9.39 -13.71 -3.42
C GLN A 94 8.22 -13.09 -4.15
N HIS A 95 8.37 -11.81 -4.50
CA HIS A 95 7.56 -11.18 -5.52
C HIS A 95 7.17 -12.25 -6.54
N GLU A 96 5.86 -12.51 -6.67
CA GLU A 96 5.28 -13.31 -7.76
C GLU A 96 4.91 -14.79 -7.50
N LEU A 97 4.90 -15.34 -6.28
CA LEU A 97 4.29 -16.66 -6.03
C LEU A 97 3.06 -16.61 -5.13
N ARG A 98 1.96 -17.23 -5.59
CA ARG A 98 0.67 -17.25 -4.89
C ARG A 98 0.11 -18.66 -4.87
N GLU A 99 0.10 -19.27 -3.70
CA GLU A 99 -0.63 -20.51 -3.50
C GLU A 99 -2.10 -20.16 -3.17
N LYS A 100 -3.03 -20.65 -4.00
CA LYS A 100 -4.46 -20.65 -3.70
C LYS A 100 -4.81 -22.01 -3.13
N SER A 101 -5.12 -22.08 -1.85
CA SER A 101 -5.61 -23.31 -1.24
C SER A 101 -7.13 -23.33 -1.26
N LYS A 102 -7.69 -24.34 -1.94
CA LYS A 102 -9.07 -24.83 -1.89
C LYS A 102 -10.15 -23.83 -2.32
N ARG A 103 -10.99 -24.26 -3.27
CA ARG A 103 -12.29 -23.63 -3.56
C ARG A 103 -13.35 -24.55 -2.98
N VAL A 104 -14.08 -24.06 -1.99
CA VAL A 104 -15.23 -24.77 -1.41
C VAL A 104 -16.39 -23.80 -1.44
N GLU A 105 -17.54 -24.28 -1.89
CA GLU A 105 -18.80 -23.52 -1.83
C GLU A 105 -19.43 -23.72 -0.47
N LEU A 106 -19.62 -22.62 0.24
CA LEU A 106 -20.18 -22.58 1.60
C LEU A 106 -20.99 -21.30 1.77
N THR A 107 -21.91 -21.28 2.73
CA THR A 107 -22.54 -20.03 3.13
C THR A 107 -21.51 -19.09 3.75
N LEU A 108 -21.71 -17.77 3.63
CA LEU A 108 -20.79 -16.80 4.24
C LEU A 108 -20.64 -17.04 5.76
N ARG A 109 -21.70 -17.52 6.43
CA ARG A 109 -21.68 -17.85 7.87
C ARG A 109 -20.70 -18.97 8.19
N GLU A 110 -20.76 -20.07 7.44
CA GLU A 110 -19.82 -21.18 7.59
C GLU A 110 -18.39 -20.75 7.29
N ILE A 111 -18.19 -19.92 6.26
CA ILE A 111 -16.87 -19.35 5.95
C ILE A 111 -16.35 -18.53 7.12
N GLY A 112 -17.20 -17.70 7.75
CA GLY A 112 -16.82 -16.90 8.92
C GLY A 112 -16.29 -17.76 10.08
N VAL A 113 -16.95 -18.89 10.37
CA VAL A 113 -16.50 -19.85 11.40
C VAL A 113 -15.13 -20.45 11.03
N LEU A 114 -14.97 -20.92 9.79
CA LEU A 114 -13.72 -21.51 9.33
C LEU A 114 -12.55 -20.52 9.33
N VAL A 115 -12.82 -19.27 8.96
CA VAL A 115 -11.81 -18.21 8.98
C VAL A 115 -11.36 -17.92 10.41
N GLY A 116 -12.28 -17.83 11.38
CA GLY A 116 -11.93 -17.62 12.79
C GLY A 116 -11.04 -18.74 13.34
N TYR A 117 -11.40 -20.00 13.05
CA TYR A 117 -10.59 -21.17 13.42
C TYR A 117 -9.19 -21.12 12.78
N HIS A 118 -9.13 -20.88 11.46
CA HIS A 118 -7.87 -20.89 10.72
C HIS A 118 -6.95 -19.71 11.07
N ALA A 119 -7.50 -18.52 11.31
CA ALA A 119 -6.73 -17.33 11.66
C ALA A 119 -6.26 -17.35 13.14
N ASN A 120 -6.88 -18.19 13.97
CA ASN A 120 -6.68 -18.23 15.42
C ASN A 120 -6.86 -16.84 16.07
N CYS A 121 -7.85 -16.09 15.59
CA CYS A 121 -8.26 -14.81 16.16
C CYS A 121 -9.69 -14.47 15.70
N PRO A 122 -10.40 -13.56 16.41
CA PRO A 122 -11.68 -13.04 15.94
C PRO A 122 -11.51 -12.34 14.59
N MET A 123 -12.14 -12.88 13.56
CA MET A 123 -12.17 -12.33 12.20
C MET A 123 -13.62 -12.06 11.84
N ARG A 124 -13.88 -10.97 11.11
CA ARG A 124 -15.22 -10.62 10.64
C ARG A 124 -15.21 -10.18 9.19
N PRO A 125 -16.35 -10.26 8.48
CA PRO A 125 -16.54 -9.49 7.26
C PRO A 125 -16.20 -8.02 7.54
N TYR A 126 -15.26 -7.50 6.77
CA TYR A 126 -14.72 -6.16 7.00
C TYR A 126 -14.85 -5.29 5.76
N LEU A 127 -14.42 -5.81 4.61
CA LEU A 127 -14.40 -5.10 3.33
C LEU A 127 -15.10 -5.94 2.27
N VAL A 128 -16.00 -5.34 1.49
CA VAL A 128 -16.56 -5.94 0.28
C VAL A 128 -16.07 -5.16 -0.92
N VAL A 129 -15.71 -5.87 -1.99
CA VAL A 129 -15.31 -5.26 -3.26
C VAL A 129 -16.13 -5.87 -4.38
N GLU A 130 -16.75 -5.00 -5.17
CA GLU A 130 -17.51 -5.35 -6.37
C GLU A 130 -16.81 -4.81 -7.60
N TYR A 131 -16.80 -5.56 -8.70
CA TYR A 131 -16.22 -5.12 -9.96
C TYR A 131 -16.70 -6.00 -11.12
N THR A 132 -16.72 -5.44 -12.32
CA THR A 132 -16.85 -6.23 -13.55
C THR A 132 -15.49 -6.81 -13.91
N ARG A 133 -15.43 -8.05 -14.37
CA ARG A 133 -14.19 -8.70 -14.79
C ARG A 133 -14.32 -9.36 -16.14
N GLU A 134 -13.40 -9.00 -17.02
CA GLU A 134 -13.18 -9.68 -18.29
C GLU A 134 -11.87 -10.45 -18.23
N HIS A 135 -11.84 -11.58 -18.93
CA HIS A 135 -10.69 -12.46 -18.99
C HIS A 135 -10.26 -12.65 -20.43
N TYR A 136 -8.96 -12.54 -20.65
CA TYR A 136 -8.32 -12.76 -21.93
C TYR A 136 -7.23 -13.81 -21.75
N GLU A 137 -7.23 -14.81 -22.61
CA GLU A 137 -6.19 -15.83 -22.65
C GLU A 137 -5.55 -15.87 -24.01
N ARG A 138 -4.25 -16.13 -24.00
CA ARG A 138 -3.48 -16.19 -25.23
C ARG A 138 -3.70 -17.53 -25.92
N ILE A 139 -4.07 -17.46 -27.20
CA ILE A 139 -4.30 -18.65 -28.03
C ILE A 139 -2.97 -19.41 -28.21
N GLY A 140 -2.99 -20.72 -28.01
CA GLY A 140 -1.85 -21.63 -28.15
C GLY A 140 -0.98 -21.78 -26.89
N VAL A 141 -1.20 -20.97 -25.84
CA VAL A 141 -0.57 -21.11 -24.52
C VAL A 141 -1.60 -20.89 -23.40
N GLU A 142 -2.81 -21.41 -23.62
CA GLU A 142 -3.94 -21.26 -22.72
C GLU A 142 -3.55 -21.69 -21.30
N GLU A 143 -4.18 -21.03 -20.31
CA GLU A 143 -3.91 -21.21 -18.88
C GLU A 143 -2.51 -20.78 -18.39
N ARG A 144 -1.49 -20.71 -19.25
CA ARG A 144 -0.13 -20.28 -18.89
C ARG A 144 0.02 -18.77 -18.88
N PHE A 145 -0.78 -18.05 -19.66
CA PHE A 145 -0.83 -16.59 -19.65
C PHE A 145 -2.26 -16.07 -19.79
N ARG A 146 -2.69 -15.31 -18.78
CA ARG A 146 -4.00 -14.68 -18.72
C ARG A 146 -3.89 -13.20 -18.35
N VAL A 147 -4.60 -12.36 -19.07
CA VAL A 147 -4.87 -10.97 -18.69
C VAL A 147 -6.29 -10.89 -18.15
N THR A 148 -6.49 -10.17 -17.04
CA THR A 148 -7.83 -9.82 -16.57
C THR A 148 -7.97 -8.32 -16.47
N VAL A 149 -9.04 -7.79 -17.04
CA VAL A 149 -9.38 -6.37 -17.00
C VAL A 149 -10.56 -6.22 -16.05
N ASP A 150 -10.38 -5.39 -15.02
CA ASP A 150 -11.43 -5.07 -14.07
C ASP A 150 -11.86 -3.61 -14.21
N THR A 151 -13.17 -3.40 -14.23
CA THR A 151 -13.81 -2.09 -14.35
C THR A 151 -14.91 -1.93 -13.31
N GLY A 152 -15.41 -0.70 -13.13
CA GLY A 152 -16.54 -0.42 -12.24
C GLY A 152 -16.31 -0.85 -10.78
N THR A 153 -15.10 -0.66 -10.25
CA THR A 153 -14.76 -1.20 -8.92
C THR A 153 -15.34 -0.35 -7.78
N ARG A 154 -16.20 -0.95 -6.95
CA ARG A 154 -16.81 -0.34 -5.74
C ARG A 154 -16.29 -0.99 -4.47
N PHE A 155 -16.16 -0.20 -3.40
CA PHE A 155 -15.64 -0.62 -2.11
C PHE A 155 -16.63 -0.31 -0.99
N TRP A 156 -16.97 -1.35 -0.22
CA TRP A 156 -17.88 -1.25 0.92
C TRP A 156 -17.18 -1.69 2.20
N PHE A 157 -17.49 -1.03 3.31
CA PHE A 157 -16.91 -1.29 4.62
C PHE A 157 -17.99 -1.58 5.65
N PHE A 158 -17.77 -2.56 6.51
CA PHE A 158 -18.61 -2.81 7.68
C PHE A 158 -17.98 -2.17 8.92
N PRO A 159 -18.55 -1.06 9.45
CA PRO A 159 -18.16 -0.57 10.76
C PRO A 159 -18.37 -1.62 11.84
N PHE A 160 -17.63 -1.50 12.94
CA PHE A 160 -17.74 -2.45 14.05
C PHE A 160 -19.17 -2.43 14.63
N GLY A 161 -19.77 -3.60 14.82
CA GLY A 161 -21.12 -3.76 15.35
C GLY A 161 -22.25 -3.51 14.34
N GLU A 162 -21.95 -3.02 13.13
CA GLU A 162 -22.95 -2.70 12.13
C GLU A 162 -23.18 -3.85 11.14
N THR A 163 -24.43 -4.04 10.70
CA THR A 163 -24.77 -5.03 9.66
C THR A 163 -24.82 -4.42 8.27
N LEU A 164 -25.13 -3.13 8.15
CA LEU A 164 -25.17 -2.41 6.89
C LEU A 164 -23.77 -1.88 6.54
N ALA A 165 -23.30 -2.17 5.33
CA ALA A 165 -22.04 -1.63 4.84
C ALA A 165 -22.20 -0.17 4.41
N ILE A 166 -21.11 0.58 4.52
CA ILE A 166 -20.98 1.93 3.99
C ILE A 166 -20.12 1.87 2.74
N GLU A 167 -20.55 2.51 1.66
CA GLU A 167 -19.70 2.70 0.48
C GLU A 167 -18.58 3.68 0.81
N VAL A 168 -17.34 3.24 0.71
CA VAL A 168 -16.15 4.03 1.09
C VAL A 168 -15.35 4.51 -0.13
N GLY A 169 -15.64 3.98 -1.31
CA GLY A 169 -15.00 4.43 -2.54
C GLY A 169 -15.59 3.79 -3.79
N ASP A 170 -15.63 4.59 -4.85
CA ASP A 170 -15.99 4.16 -6.19
C ASP A 170 -14.88 4.57 -7.16
N LYS A 171 -14.33 3.61 -7.88
CA LYS A 171 -13.36 3.85 -8.96
C LYS A 171 -14.01 3.87 -10.35
N ALA A 172 -15.31 3.57 -10.46
CA ALA A 172 -16.05 3.68 -11.71
C ALA A 172 -16.07 5.13 -12.23
N ALA A 173 -16.30 6.09 -11.33
CA ALA A 173 -16.35 7.52 -11.66
C ALA A 173 -15.03 8.09 -12.22
N ALA A 174 -13.90 7.41 -11.99
CA ALA A 174 -12.59 7.84 -12.48
C ALA A 174 -12.16 7.12 -13.77
N GLU A 175 -13.07 6.36 -14.40
CA GLU A 175 -12.83 5.60 -15.64
C GLU A 175 -11.57 4.74 -15.56
N ILE A 176 -11.35 4.10 -14.41
CA ILE A 176 -10.10 3.38 -14.16
C ILE A 176 -10.17 1.95 -14.68
N LEU A 177 -9.18 1.54 -15.47
CA LEU A 177 -8.96 0.13 -15.79
C LEU A 177 -7.91 -0.47 -14.88
N ARG A 178 -8.25 -1.59 -14.25
CA ARG A 178 -7.27 -2.41 -13.54
C ARG A 178 -6.91 -3.61 -14.41
N VAL A 179 -5.67 -3.68 -14.82
CA VAL A 179 -5.12 -4.78 -15.62
C VAL A 179 -4.31 -5.70 -14.71
N GLU A 180 -4.67 -6.98 -14.62
CA GLU A 180 -3.87 -7.99 -13.92
C GLU A 180 -3.35 -9.02 -14.93
N LEU A 181 -2.03 -9.08 -15.08
CA LEU A 181 -1.34 -10.07 -15.91
C LEU A 181 -0.94 -11.25 -15.04
N LYS A 182 -1.32 -12.47 -15.42
CA LYS A 182 -1.03 -13.70 -14.69
C LYS A 182 -0.33 -14.69 -15.60
N PHE A 183 0.91 -15.02 -15.30
CA PHE A 183 1.74 -15.87 -16.15
C PHE A 183 2.59 -16.85 -15.34
N ASP A 184 3.00 -17.94 -15.97
CA ASP A 184 3.98 -18.86 -15.41
C ASP A 184 5.35 -18.18 -15.23
N ALA A 185 6.09 -18.56 -14.19
CA ALA A 185 7.42 -17.98 -13.90
C ALA A 185 8.44 -18.17 -15.05
N VAL A 186 8.28 -19.22 -15.86
CA VAL A 186 9.15 -19.48 -17.02
C VAL A 186 8.94 -18.44 -18.14
N LEU A 187 7.74 -17.85 -18.24
CA LEU A 187 7.40 -16.92 -19.32
C LEU A 187 7.88 -15.48 -19.06
N VAL A 188 8.27 -15.16 -17.83
CA VAL A 188 8.64 -13.80 -17.36
C VAL A 188 9.80 -13.23 -18.16
N ALA A 189 10.78 -14.05 -18.46
CA ALA A 189 11.98 -13.65 -19.20
C ALA A 189 11.76 -13.62 -20.73
N SER A 190 10.56 -13.97 -21.22
CA SER A 190 10.31 -13.92 -22.66
C SER A 190 10.24 -12.46 -23.13
N ASP A 191 10.92 -12.17 -24.25
CA ASP A 191 10.94 -10.83 -24.87
C ASP A 191 9.53 -10.32 -25.14
N GLU A 192 8.61 -11.24 -25.43
CA GLU A 192 7.22 -10.92 -25.69
C GLU A 192 6.47 -10.40 -24.45
N ILE A 193 6.60 -11.06 -23.29
CA ILE A 193 6.02 -10.54 -22.04
C ILE A 193 6.66 -9.20 -21.69
N GLN A 194 7.98 -9.07 -21.85
CA GLN A 194 8.68 -7.81 -21.61
C GLN A 194 8.19 -6.71 -22.56
N ASN A 195 7.91 -7.03 -23.83
CA ASN A 195 7.32 -6.09 -24.79
C ASN A 195 5.92 -5.63 -24.36
N LEU A 196 5.02 -6.55 -23.97
CA LEU A 196 3.70 -6.17 -23.47
C LEU A 196 3.79 -5.26 -22.25
N LEU A 197 4.66 -5.58 -21.29
CA LEU A 197 4.87 -4.76 -20.10
C LEU A 197 5.40 -3.37 -20.45
N ARG A 198 6.40 -3.28 -21.34
CA ARG A 198 6.93 -2.00 -21.85
C ARG A 198 5.86 -1.19 -22.57
N SER A 199 5.02 -1.83 -23.39
CA SER A 199 3.92 -1.16 -24.09
C SER A 199 2.88 -0.63 -23.10
N LEU A 200 2.49 -1.41 -22.09
CA LEU A 200 1.59 -0.92 -21.03
C LEU A 200 2.18 0.31 -20.33
N GLU A 201 3.45 0.26 -19.94
CA GLU A 201 4.14 1.37 -19.28
C GLU A 201 4.27 2.60 -20.19
N ALA A 202 4.50 2.41 -21.49
CA ALA A 202 4.51 3.48 -22.49
C ALA A 202 3.13 4.16 -22.62
N GLU A 203 2.04 3.41 -22.47
CA GLU A 203 0.66 3.91 -22.42
C GLU A 203 0.30 4.49 -21.04
N GLY A 204 1.28 4.71 -20.16
CA GLY A 204 1.07 5.31 -18.84
C GLY A 204 0.53 4.35 -17.79
N ALA A 205 0.64 3.04 -18.00
CA ALA A 205 0.26 2.06 -17.00
C ALA A 205 1.14 2.19 -15.73
N MET A 206 0.51 2.24 -14.55
CA MET A 206 1.22 2.39 -13.28
C MET A 206 1.02 1.18 -12.36
N PRO A 207 2.06 0.71 -11.66
CA PRO A 207 1.93 -0.39 -10.70
C PRO A 207 0.88 -0.14 -9.62
N LEU A 208 0.01 -1.12 -9.39
CA LEU A 208 -1.12 -1.01 -8.48
C LEU A 208 -1.09 -2.06 -7.34
N ILE A 209 -1.55 -1.65 -6.16
CA ILE A 209 -1.74 -2.54 -5.01
C ILE A 209 -2.92 -3.51 -5.20
N SER A 210 -3.14 -4.40 -4.23
CA SER A 210 -4.32 -5.29 -4.22
C SER A 210 -5.61 -4.51 -3.98
N LYS A 211 -6.75 -5.04 -4.46
CA LYS A 211 -8.08 -4.46 -4.15
C LYS A 211 -8.33 -4.36 -2.64
N LYS A 212 -7.89 -5.35 -1.86
CA LYS A 212 -7.91 -5.28 -0.38
C LYS A 212 -7.15 -4.05 0.13
N GLY A 213 -5.95 -3.80 -0.38
CA GLY A 213 -5.16 -2.62 -0.01
C GLY A 213 -5.81 -1.30 -0.42
N ASP A 214 -6.37 -1.22 -1.62
CA ASP A 214 -7.15 -0.06 -2.07
C ASP A 214 -8.35 0.20 -1.15
N GLY A 215 -9.12 -0.85 -0.84
CA GLY A 215 -10.26 -0.75 0.07
C GLY A 215 -9.85 -0.27 1.46
N LEU A 216 -8.76 -0.79 2.03
CA LEU A 216 -8.23 -0.32 3.32
C LEU A 216 -7.84 1.16 3.30
N ASN A 217 -7.27 1.66 2.19
CA ASN A 217 -6.99 3.09 2.03
C ASN A 217 -8.27 3.93 1.99
N PHE A 218 -9.33 3.44 1.33
CA PHE A 218 -10.64 4.13 1.33
C PHE A 218 -11.29 4.14 2.71
N VAL A 219 -11.21 3.03 3.46
CA VAL A 219 -11.66 2.98 4.86
C VAL A 219 -10.90 3.98 5.71
N LYS A 220 -9.57 4.08 5.52
CA LYS A 220 -8.75 5.10 6.19
C LYS A 220 -9.24 6.52 5.88
N TRP A 221 -9.49 6.83 4.62
CA TRP A 221 -10.00 8.14 4.21
C TRP A 221 -11.39 8.44 4.77
N TRP A 222 -12.26 7.44 4.84
CA TRP A 222 -13.56 7.55 5.48
C TRP A 222 -13.43 7.88 6.98
N HIS A 223 -12.54 7.21 7.70
CA HIS A 223 -12.24 7.54 9.10
C HIS A 223 -11.67 8.95 9.24
N ASP A 224 -10.72 9.35 8.39
CA ASP A 224 -10.15 10.70 8.38
C ASP A 224 -11.24 11.78 8.20
N LYS A 225 -12.22 11.53 7.33
CA LYS A 225 -13.35 12.44 7.11
C LYS A 225 -14.30 12.48 8.30
N ARG A 226 -14.67 11.32 8.85
CA ARG A 226 -15.70 11.21 9.90
C ARG A 226 -15.19 11.65 11.27
N HIS A 227 -13.93 11.35 11.59
CA HIS A 227 -13.29 11.72 12.86
C HIS A 227 -12.48 13.01 12.75
N GLY A 228 -12.49 13.64 11.57
CA GLY A 228 -11.84 14.89 11.27
C GLY A 228 -10.32 14.80 11.33
N SER A 229 -9.65 14.78 10.18
CA SER A 229 -8.27 15.28 10.06
C SER A 229 -8.12 16.72 10.59
N HIS A 230 -9.23 17.47 10.69
CA HIS A 230 -9.35 18.75 11.40
C HIS A 230 -9.16 18.66 12.93
N SER A 231 -9.12 17.45 13.51
CA SER A 231 -8.81 17.23 14.94
C SER A 231 -7.31 17.02 15.21
N ILE A 232 -6.48 16.88 14.16
CA ILE A 232 -5.03 16.72 14.29
C ILE A 232 -4.38 18.09 14.18
N LYS A 233 -3.96 18.63 15.32
CA LYS A 233 -3.21 19.90 15.38
C LYS A 233 -1.73 19.64 15.12
N LYS A 234 -1.15 20.28 14.10
CA LYS A 234 0.30 20.27 13.90
C LYS A 234 0.98 21.17 14.94
N GLU A 235 1.76 20.58 15.85
CA GLU A 235 2.53 21.35 16.84
C GLU A 235 3.83 21.94 16.27
N LEU A 236 4.33 21.41 15.14
CA LEU A 236 5.63 21.76 14.55
C LEU A 236 5.55 22.48 13.18
N GLY A 237 4.38 22.96 12.77
CA GLY A 237 4.23 23.63 11.47
C GLY A 237 4.62 22.73 10.28
N ASN A 238 5.62 23.16 9.49
CA ASN A 238 6.17 22.41 8.35
C ASN A 238 7.42 21.59 8.69
N THR A 239 7.76 21.50 9.98
CA THR A 239 8.88 20.70 10.45
C THR A 239 8.44 19.27 10.73
N GLU A 240 9.18 18.32 10.19
CA GLU A 240 9.08 16.89 10.45
C GLU A 240 10.20 16.45 11.40
N ILE A 241 9.86 15.59 12.36
CA ILE A 241 10.83 14.84 13.16
C ILE A 241 10.56 13.37 12.92
N GLU A 242 11.59 12.64 12.49
CA GLU A 242 11.48 11.24 12.12
C GLU A 242 12.72 10.44 12.54
N ALA A 243 12.54 9.15 12.78
CA ALA A 243 13.60 8.17 12.86
C ALA A 243 13.59 7.26 11.64
N LYS A 244 14.78 6.88 11.14
CA LYS A 244 14.94 5.97 9.99
C LYS A 244 15.84 4.79 10.31
N ILE A 245 15.31 3.60 10.12
CA ILE A 245 15.98 2.33 10.42
C ILE A 245 15.98 1.48 9.16
N SER A 246 17.14 1.21 8.57
CA SER A 246 17.25 0.25 7.47
C SER A 246 17.28 -1.18 8.02
N VAL A 247 16.48 -2.04 7.42
CA VAL A 247 16.36 -3.45 7.79
C VAL A 247 16.60 -4.32 6.55
N GLU A 248 17.00 -5.57 6.77
CA GLU A 248 17.17 -6.56 5.70
C GLU A 248 16.79 -7.94 6.21
N GLY A 249 16.33 -8.81 5.30
CA GLY A 249 16.10 -10.23 5.57
C GLY A 249 14.78 -10.51 6.29
N PHE A 250 13.90 -9.50 6.39
CA PHE A 250 12.57 -9.66 6.95
C PHE A 250 11.52 -9.93 5.87
N ASP A 251 10.52 -10.73 6.23
CA ASP A 251 9.25 -10.77 5.51
C ASP A 251 8.52 -9.46 5.79
N PHE A 252 8.36 -8.63 4.76
CA PHE A 252 7.79 -7.27 4.89
C PHE A 252 6.37 -7.27 5.46
N ASP A 253 5.59 -8.31 5.16
CA ASP A 253 4.22 -8.47 5.62
C ASP A 253 4.17 -8.92 7.06
N ARG A 254 4.97 -9.93 7.42
CA ARG A 254 5.08 -10.42 8.80
C ARG A 254 5.69 -9.38 9.73
N LEU A 255 6.68 -8.62 9.27
CA LEU A 255 7.29 -7.55 10.08
C LEU A 255 6.27 -6.46 10.39
N CYS A 256 5.47 -6.02 9.40
CA CYS A 256 4.40 -5.05 9.62
C CYS A 256 3.36 -5.58 10.62
N ALA A 257 2.90 -6.82 10.45
CA ALA A 257 1.97 -7.48 11.36
C ALA A 257 2.53 -7.60 12.79
N ALA A 258 3.80 -8.00 12.91
CA ALA A 258 4.48 -8.15 14.19
C ALA A 258 4.63 -6.81 14.91
N LEU A 259 4.99 -5.74 14.19
CA LEU A 259 5.08 -4.38 14.75
C LEU A 259 3.72 -3.82 15.18
N ARG A 260 2.65 -4.06 14.40
CA ARG A 260 1.29 -3.71 14.83
C ARG A 260 0.89 -4.47 16.09
N GLY A 261 1.16 -5.77 16.13
CA GLY A 261 0.92 -6.61 17.31
C GLY A 261 1.71 -6.13 18.53
N PHE A 262 2.97 -5.76 18.36
CA PHE A 262 3.78 -5.15 19.40
C PHE A 262 3.13 -3.88 19.97
N CYS A 263 2.60 -3.01 19.11
CA CYS A 263 1.94 -1.77 19.53
C CYS A 263 0.52 -1.99 20.10
N SER A 264 -0.12 -3.15 19.87
CA SER A 264 -1.48 -3.41 20.34
C SER A 264 -1.55 -4.03 21.74
N VAL A 265 -0.48 -4.65 22.24
CA VAL A 265 -0.48 -5.37 23.53
C VAL A 265 -0.36 -4.44 24.74
N GLY A 266 -0.24 -3.12 24.54
CA GLY A 266 -0.27 -2.13 25.64
C GLY A 266 0.95 -2.15 26.56
N THR A 267 2.01 -2.87 26.19
CA THR A 267 3.27 -2.95 26.97
C THR A 267 4.12 -1.68 26.87
N HIS A 268 3.75 -0.78 25.98
CA HIS A 268 4.38 0.52 25.76
C HIS A 268 3.32 1.61 25.94
N PRO A 269 3.65 2.77 26.56
CA PRO A 269 2.69 3.86 26.78
C PRO A 269 2.09 4.39 25.47
N ILE A 270 2.84 4.26 24.37
CA ILE A 270 2.37 4.58 23.02
C ILE A 270 1.77 3.31 22.40
N THR A 271 0.47 3.35 22.11
CA THR A 271 -0.33 2.19 21.69
C THR A 271 -0.92 2.35 20.29
N LEU A 272 -1.29 1.25 19.65
CA LEU A 272 -1.94 1.26 18.33
C LEU A 272 -3.23 2.09 18.33
N ASP A 273 -3.37 3.03 17.39
CA ASP A 273 -4.64 3.74 17.17
C ASP A 273 -5.52 2.95 16.20
N LEU A 274 -6.54 2.30 16.76
CA LEU A 274 -7.50 1.48 15.99
C LEU A 274 -8.43 2.33 15.10
N SER A 275 -8.47 3.64 15.28
CA SER A 275 -9.25 4.55 14.43
C SER A 275 -8.67 4.66 13.02
N PHE A 276 -7.41 4.28 12.82
CA PHE A 276 -6.72 4.37 11.53
C PHE A 276 -6.30 2.97 11.06
N PRO A 277 -7.01 2.37 10.08
CA PRO A 277 -6.49 1.17 9.44
C PRO A 277 -5.15 1.50 8.77
N PHE A 278 -4.31 0.47 8.57
CA PHE A 278 -3.01 0.71 7.93
C PHE A 278 -3.20 1.13 6.47
N VAL A 279 -2.33 2.00 5.99
CA VAL A 279 -2.26 2.44 4.59
C VAL A 279 -1.30 1.54 3.84
N LEU A 280 -1.69 1.09 2.65
CA LEU A 280 -0.82 0.44 1.68
C LEU A 280 -0.71 1.33 0.45
N ALA A 281 0.48 1.78 0.09
CA ALA A 281 0.68 2.62 -1.08
C ALA A 281 1.77 2.06 -1.98
N THR A 282 1.52 2.06 -3.29
CA THR A 282 2.57 2.01 -4.32
C THR A 282 2.74 3.42 -4.88
N THR A 283 3.98 3.84 -5.09
CA THR A 283 4.30 5.16 -5.64
C THR A 283 5.61 5.08 -6.39
N THR A 284 5.67 5.60 -7.60
CA THR A 284 6.96 5.82 -8.26
C THR A 284 7.50 7.16 -7.78
N VAL A 285 8.75 7.16 -7.30
CA VAL A 285 9.39 8.36 -6.76
C VAL A 285 10.53 8.75 -7.69
N ASN A 286 10.35 9.85 -8.43
CA ASN A 286 11.36 10.43 -9.30
C ASN A 286 12.21 11.40 -8.48
N HIS A 287 13.53 11.25 -8.56
CA HIS A 287 14.49 12.02 -7.77
C HIS A 287 15.34 12.94 -8.65
N TYR A 288 15.49 14.18 -8.19
CA TYR A 288 16.29 15.20 -8.86
C TYR A 288 17.19 15.91 -7.83
N TRP A 289 18.42 16.20 -8.23
CA TRP A 289 19.32 17.10 -7.51
C TRP A 289 19.22 18.53 -8.05
N LEU A 290 19.40 19.49 -7.17
CA LEU A 290 19.57 20.90 -7.53
C LEU A 290 21.03 21.17 -7.91
N LYS A 291 21.28 21.79 -9.07
CA LYS A 291 22.62 22.25 -9.45
C LYS A 291 22.84 23.70 -8.98
N ALA A 292 23.24 23.89 -7.72
CA ALA A 292 23.59 25.22 -7.18
C ALA A 292 24.85 25.17 -6.29
N GLY A 293 26.04 25.20 -6.89
CA GLY A 293 27.35 25.42 -6.22
C GLY A 293 27.85 24.27 -5.31
N SER A 294 26.96 23.70 -4.49
CA SER A 294 27.13 22.47 -3.71
C SER A 294 25.78 21.73 -3.71
N LEU A 295 25.79 20.40 -3.75
CA LEU A 295 24.58 19.58 -3.82
C LEU A 295 23.72 19.79 -2.57
N VAL A 296 22.65 20.57 -2.69
CA VAL A 296 21.75 20.91 -1.57
C VAL A 296 20.32 20.57 -1.98
N GLU A 297 19.74 19.64 -1.23
CA GLU A 297 18.30 19.30 -1.15
C GLU A 297 17.68 18.52 -2.33
N GLY A 298 17.01 17.41 -1.99
CA GLY A 298 16.39 16.50 -2.93
C GLY A 298 14.99 16.94 -3.31
N PHE A 299 14.81 17.39 -4.56
CA PHE A 299 13.50 17.54 -5.17
C PHE A 299 12.96 16.18 -5.60
N LYS A 300 11.71 15.88 -5.26
CA LYS A 300 11.07 14.60 -5.58
C LYS A 300 9.73 14.84 -6.25
N VAL A 301 9.41 14.00 -7.22
CA VAL A 301 8.05 13.91 -7.78
C VAL A 301 7.51 12.52 -7.55
N LEU A 302 6.42 12.45 -6.77
CA LEU A 302 5.73 11.23 -6.41
C LEU A 302 4.58 11.04 -7.37
N THR A 303 4.55 9.92 -8.09
CA THR A 303 3.46 9.55 -8.99
C THR A 303 2.69 8.35 -8.46
N ARG A 304 1.38 8.50 -8.33
CA ARG A 304 0.47 7.47 -7.82
C ARG A 304 -0.92 7.64 -8.44
N SER A 305 -1.45 6.56 -9.01
CA SER A 305 -2.84 6.51 -9.50
C SER A 305 -3.20 7.68 -10.44
N GLY A 306 -2.31 7.99 -11.38
CA GLY A 306 -2.51 9.09 -12.34
C GLY A 306 -2.34 10.50 -11.74
N ILE A 307 -1.87 10.64 -10.51
CA ILE A 307 -1.59 11.92 -9.86
C ILE A 307 -0.08 12.06 -9.62
N ALA A 308 0.47 13.22 -9.93
CA ALA A 308 1.82 13.64 -9.56
C ALA A 308 1.78 14.67 -8.43
N LYS A 309 2.75 14.58 -7.52
CA LYS A 309 2.93 15.54 -6.41
C LYS A 309 4.41 15.82 -6.21
N SER A 310 4.81 17.09 -6.23
CA SER A 310 6.16 17.49 -5.87
C SER A 310 6.34 17.53 -4.34
N MET A 311 7.53 17.16 -3.88
CA MET A 311 7.95 17.28 -2.50
C MET A 311 9.40 17.73 -2.43
N CYS A 312 9.66 18.71 -1.57
CA CYS A 312 11.01 19.21 -1.27
C CYS A 312 11.28 18.98 0.22
N LYS A 313 12.45 18.39 0.54
CA LYS A 313 12.91 18.28 1.92
C LYS A 313 14.16 19.12 2.10
N GLY A 314 14.16 19.97 3.11
CA GLY A 314 15.26 20.88 3.41
C GLY A 314 15.62 20.96 4.88
N GLY A 315 16.65 21.77 5.18
CA GLY A 315 17.04 22.10 6.55
C GLY A 315 17.35 20.91 7.45
N CYS A 316 18.03 19.88 6.91
CA CYS A 316 18.27 18.63 7.64
C CYS A 316 19.20 18.84 8.84
N ARG A 317 18.68 18.55 10.04
CA ARG A 317 19.42 18.59 11.30
C ARG A 317 19.37 17.23 11.98
N VAL A 318 20.53 16.67 12.30
CA VAL A 318 20.63 15.41 13.04
C VAL A 318 20.36 15.68 14.52
N LEU A 319 19.30 15.10 15.08
CA LEU A 319 18.97 15.22 16.50
C LEU A 319 19.57 14.08 17.33
N ASN A 320 19.64 12.88 16.76
CA ASN A 320 20.30 11.73 17.39
C ASN A 320 20.85 10.78 16.31
N ALA A 321 22.16 10.84 16.08
CA ALA A 321 22.83 10.00 15.08
C ALA A 321 22.75 8.51 15.39
N ARG A 322 22.83 8.13 16.68
CA ARG A 322 22.77 6.74 17.13
C ARG A 322 21.42 6.08 16.86
N LEU A 323 20.35 6.86 16.74
CA LEU A 323 19.00 6.36 16.47
C LEU A 323 18.48 6.77 15.09
N GLY A 324 19.30 7.46 14.28
CA GLY A 324 18.89 7.99 12.99
C GLY A 324 17.73 8.98 13.07
N ILE A 325 17.66 9.79 14.14
CA ILE A 325 16.62 10.79 14.34
C ILE A 325 17.03 12.11 13.68
N LEU A 326 16.18 12.57 12.78
CA LEU A 326 16.40 13.75 11.95
C LEU A 326 15.24 14.74 12.12
N GLU A 327 15.57 16.02 12.03
CA GLU A 327 14.62 17.11 11.86
C GLU A 327 14.78 17.70 10.47
N ARG A 328 13.68 17.91 9.76
CA ARG A 328 13.67 18.45 8.39
C ARG A 328 12.47 19.34 8.17
N THR A 329 12.58 20.31 7.26
CA THR A 329 11.43 21.00 6.71
C THR A 329 10.91 20.23 5.50
N GLU A 330 9.59 20.12 5.36
CA GLU A 330 8.96 19.54 4.19
C GLU A 330 7.99 20.52 3.54
N ASP A 331 8.20 20.76 2.25
CA ASP A 331 7.28 21.50 1.40
C ASP A 331 6.63 20.54 0.39
N LYS A 332 5.30 20.53 0.36
CA LYS A 332 4.48 19.64 -0.44
C LYS A 332 3.72 20.47 -1.46
N GLY A 333 3.99 20.23 -2.74
CA GLY A 333 3.26 20.86 -3.83
C GLY A 333 1.81 20.36 -3.95
N VAL A 334 1.07 21.00 -4.84
CA VAL A 334 -0.30 20.61 -5.20
C VAL A 334 -0.31 19.30 -5.99
N ASN A 335 -1.43 18.57 -5.87
CA ASN A 335 -1.67 17.39 -6.70
C ASN A 335 -2.00 17.85 -8.13
N ILE A 336 -1.31 17.28 -9.13
CA ILE A 336 -1.59 17.53 -10.54
C ILE A 336 -1.84 16.20 -11.29
N PRO A 337 -2.60 16.21 -12.39
CA PRO A 337 -2.69 15.04 -13.27
C PRO A 337 -1.29 14.63 -13.76
N CYS A 338 -1.02 13.33 -13.78
CA CYS A 338 0.25 12.77 -14.21
C CYS A 338 0.29 12.55 -15.72
N THR A 339 0.01 13.60 -16.50
CA THR A 339 0.25 13.59 -17.96
C THR A 339 1.68 14.03 -18.26
N ARG A 340 2.19 13.68 -19.44
CA ARG A 340 3.55 14.07 -19.87
C ARG A 340 3.74 15.58 -19.85
N GLU A 341 2.74 16.33 -20.30
CA GLU A 341 2.73 17.79 -20.39
C GLU A 341 2.72 18.43 -19.00
N GLN A 342 1.84 17.96 -18.10
CA GLN A 342 1.74 18.45 -16.74
C GLN A 342 3.01 18.16 -15.93
N PHE A 343 3.58 16.98 -16.13
CA PHE A 343 4.84 16.60 -15.49
C PHE A 343 6.01 17.47 -15.99
N ALA A 344 6.13 17.70 -17.30
CA ALA A 344 7.14 18.59 -17.86
C ALA A 344 6.99 20.04 -17.36
N LEU A 345 5.76 20.55 -17.30
CA LEU A 345 5.45 21.89 -16.78
C LEU A 345 5.82 22.02 -15.29
N LEU A 346 5.55 20.99 -14.48
CA LEU A 346 5.95 20.96 -13.07
C LEU A 346 7.45 21.10 -12.90
N LEU A 347 8.24 20.32 -13.67
CA LEU A 347 9.70 20.38 -13.63
C LEU A 347 10.21 21.76 -14.07
N HIS A 348 9.71 22.26 -15.20
CA HIS A 348 10.12 23.55 -15.75
C HIS A 348 9.85 24.71 -14.78
N ARG A 349 8.66 24.74 -14.16
CA ARG A 349 8.32 25.74 -13.12
C ARG A 349 9.27 25.64 -11.93
N ARG A 350 9.71 24.44 -11.58
CA ARG A 350 10.67 24.28 -10.48
C ARG A 350 12.05 24.80 -10.90
N GLU A 351 12.51 24.48 -12.10
CA GLU A 351 13.80 24.97 -12.62
C GLU A 351 13.91 26.49 -12.65
N ILE A 352 12.81 27.19 -13.00
CA ILE A 352 12.75 28.66 -12.95
C ILE A 352 13.01 29.19 -11.53
N ASN A 353 12.48 28.50 -10.51
CA ASN A 353 12.51 28.99 -9.12
C ASN A 353 13.80 28.65 -8.38
N VAL A 354 14.40 27.49 -8.68
CA VAL A 354 15.53 26.96 -7.89
C VAL A 354 16.78 26.64 -8.71
N GLY A 355 16.74 26.79 -10.03
CA GLY A 355 17.83 26.46 -10.94
C GLY A 355 17.70 25.04 -11.54
N SER A 356 18.64 24.69 -12.41
CA SER A 356 18.57 23.45 -13.21
C SER A 356 18.48 22.18 -12.34
N LEU A 357 17.58 21.29 -12.72
CA LEU A 357 17.39 20.00 -12.07
C LEU A 357 18.21 18.93 -12.78
N VAL A 358 18.94 18.12 -12.02
CA VAL A 358 19.67 16.94 -12.51
C VAL A 358 18.90 15.70 -12.11
N TYR A 359 18.36 14.96 -13.07
CA TYR A 359 17.67 13.71 -12.79
C TYR A 359 18.65 12.64 -12.32
N ILE A 360 18.34 12.02 -11.18
CA ILE A 360 19.18 10.99 -10.55
C ILE A 360 18.68 9.59 -10.88
N GLY A 361 17.36 9.45 -10.97
CA GLY A 361 16.71 8.18 -11.20
C GLY A 361 15.34 8.14 -10.52
N HIS A 362 14.74 6.96 -10.56
CA HIS A 362 13.49 6.69 -9.88
C HIS A 362 13.53 5.33 -9.19
N PHE A 363 12.63 5.15 -8.23
CA PHE A 363 12.36 3.84 -7.65
C PHE A 363 10.86 3.65 -7.44
N LEU A 364 10.43 2.40 -7.47
CA LEU A 364 9.12 2.00 -6.99
C LEU A 364 9.17 1.87 -5.47
N ARG A 365 8.29 2.61 -4.78
CA ARG A 365 8.11 2.53 -3.34
C ARG A 365 6.83 1.78 -3.01
N VAL A 366 6.94 0.72 -2.22
CA VAL A 366 5.83 0.07 -1.53
C VAL A 366 5.89 0.47 -0.06
N ARG A 367 4.84 1.14 0.44
CA ARG A 367 4.76 1.61 1.82
C ARG A 367 3.57 0.99 2.54
N LYS A 368 3.81 0.45 3.73
CA LYS A 368 2.80 0.08 4.73
C LYS A 368 2.93 1.01 5.92
N ALA A 369 1.87 1.69 6.32
CA ALA A 369 1.94 2.63 7.45
C ALA A 369 0.76 2.47 8.40
N PHE A 370 1.00 2.60 9.69
CA PHE A 370 -0.03 2.61 10.72
C PHE A 370 0.26 3.66 11.79
N TRP A 371 -0.76 3.99 12.58
CA TRP A 371 -0.67 5.06 13.58
C TRP A 371 -0.65 4.49 14.99
N VAL A 372 0.11 5.15 15.84
CA VAL A 372 0.17 4.90 17.28
C VAL A 372 -0.04 6.22 18.01
N ILE A 373 -0.64 6.16 19.19
CA ILE A 373 -1.01 7.32 19.99
C ILE A 373 -0.34 7.23 21.35
N SER A 374 0.27 8.34 21.77
CA SER A 374 0.83 8.49 23.12
C SER A 374 -0.24 8.79 24.16
N PRO A 375 0.07 8.65 25.47
CA PRO A 375 -0.88 9.01 26.53
C PRO A 375 -1.31 10.49 26.46
N GLY A 376 -0.43 11.37 25.97
CA GLY A 376 -0.72 12.79 25.76
C GLY A 376 -1.51 13.10 24.49
N GLY A 377 -1.96 12.09 23.73
CA GLY A 377 -2.73 12.26 22.49
C GLY A 377 -1.90 12.59 21.25
N ARG A 378 -0.55 12.63 21.35
CA ARG A 378 0.32 12.78 20.18
C ARG A 378 0.25 11.54 19.32
N LEU A 379 0.06 11.75 18.02
CA LEU A 379 -0.02 10.73 17.00
C LEU A 379 1.32 10.60 16.29
N TYR A 380 1.79 9.38 16.19
CA TYR A 380 2.95 8.99 15.41
C TYR A 380 2.49 8.02 14.33
N HIS A 381 3.12 8.03 13.17
CA HIS A 381 3.01 6.94 12.25
C HIS A 381 4.29 6.11 12.24
N ILE A 382 4.12 4.80 12.14
CA ILE A 382 5.18 3.85 11.87
C ILE A 382 4.94 3.34 10.46
N SER A 383 5.93 3.50 9.59
CA SER A 383 5.86 2.99 8.22
C SER A 383 7.00 2.04 7.92
N LEU A 384 6.67 0.98 7.20
CA LEU A 384 7.64 0.10 6.56
C LEU A 384 7.62 0.44 5.08
N GLU A 385 8.78 0.66 4.51
CA GLU A 385 8.95 0.99 3.11
C GLU A 385 9.90 -0.01 2.45
N ARG A 386 9.53 -0.52 1.27
CA ARG A 386 10.39 -1.28 0.37
C ARG A 386 10.55 -0.47 -0.92
N CYS A 387 11.78 -0.07 -1.20
CA CYS A 387 12.15 0.68 -2.39
C CYS A 387 12.90 -0.24 -3.36
N VAL A 388 12.49 -0.26 -4.62
CA VAL A 388 13.10 -1.07 -5.68
C VAL A 388 13.46 -0.15 -6.84
N ALA A 389 14.73 -0.17 -7.25
CA ALA A 389 15.22 0.58 -8.41
C ALA A 389 15.91 -0.38 -9.38
N GLU A 390 15.92 -0.01 -10.67
CA GLU A 390 16.65 -0.72 -11.71
C GLU A 390 18.14 -0.74 -11.32
N LYS A 391 18.72 -1.93 -11.13
CA LYS A 391 20.13 -2.16 -10.75
C LYS A 391 20.51 -1.93 -9.28
N GLN A 392 19.56 -1.70 -8.37
CA GLN A 392 19.84 -1.62 -6.93
C GLN A 392 19.22 -2.80 -6.18
N SER A 393 19.89 -3.27 -5.13
CA SER A 393 19.27 -4.18 -4.17
C SER A 393 18.09 -3.47 -3.48
N PRO A 394 16.97 -4.16 -3.19
CA PRO A 394 15.85 -3.54 -2.51
C PRO A 394 16.27 -2.91 -1.17
N LEU A 395 15.87 -1.65 -0.96
CA LEU A 395 16.07 -0.95 0.31
C LEU A 395 14.80 -1.09 1.15
N GLU A 396 14.90 -1.74 2.30
CA GLU A 396 13.82 -1.84 3.28
C GLU A 396 14.08 -0.94 4.48
N GLN A 397 13.10 -0.12 4.86
CA GLN A 397 13.23 0.83 5.95
C GLN A 397 11.99 0.86 6.84
N ILE A 398 12.22 1.03 8.14
CA ILE A 398 11.20 1.45 9.10
C ILE A 398 11.39 2.95 9.34
N GLU A 399 10.32 3.73 9.16
CA GLU A 399 10.28 5.15 9.49
C GLU A 399 9.26 5.38 10.61
N ILE A 400 9.67 6.15 11.63
CA ILE A 400 8.79 6.58 12.74
C ILE A 400 8.71 8.09 12.66
N GLU A 401 7.52 8.65 12.48
CA GLU A 401 7.34 10.09 12.25
C GLU A 401 6.22 10.64 13.13
N TYR A 402 6.44 11.82 13.71
CA TYR A 402 5.39 12.55 14.40
C TYR A 402 4.41 13.19 13.39
N THR A 403 3.12 13.00 13.61
CA THR A 403 2.07 13.45 12.67
C THR A 403 1.22 14.60 13.18
N GLY A 404 1.13 14.78 14.49
CA GLY A 404 0.33 15.83 15.11
C GLY A 404 -0.23 15.42 16.48
N LEU A 405 -1.09 16.27 17.03
CA LEU A 405 -1.78 16.06 18.29
C LEU A 405 -3.27 15.86 18.04
N ARG A 406 -3.85 14.75 18.52
CA ARG A 406 -5.29 14.52 18.48
C ARG A 406 -5.95 15.22 19.67
N ASN A 407 -7.01 16.00 19.44
CA ASN A 407 -7.78 16.65 20.51
C ASN A 407 -8.60 15.62 21.32
N CYS A 408 -7.92 14.80 22.12
CA CYS A 408 -8.54 13.72 22.90
C CYS A 408 -8.14 13.84 24.38
N GLY A 409 -8.65 14.86 25.07
CA GLY A 409 -8.59 14.92 26.54
C GLY A 409 -7.98 16.21 27.13
N PRO A 410 -8.08 16.37 28.46
CA PRO A 410 -7.51 17.50 29.18
C PRO A 410 -6.00 17.56 28.90
N ARG A 411 -5.51 18.75 28.57
CA ARG A 411 -4.08 18.96 28.36
C ARG A 411 -3.36 18.60 29.65
N ILE A 412 -2.50 17.59 29.60
CA ILE A 412 -1.45 17.47 30.61
C ILE A 412 -0.60 18.73 30.42
N HIS A 413 -0.62 19.61 31.41
CA HIS A 413 0.20 20.82 31.42
C HIS A 413 1.65 20.40 31.60
N ASP A 414 2.28 19.99 30.51
CA ASP A 414 3.70 19.64 30.52
C ASP A 414 4.55 20.91 30.49
N SER A 415 5.56 20.95 31.36
CA SER A 415 6.49 22.08 31.51
C SER A 415 7.55 22.17 30.41
N LEU A 416 7.66 21.18 29.52
CA LEU A 416 8.66 21.16 28.45
C LEU A 416 8.07 21.64 27.11
N PRO A 417 8.90 22.21 26.22
CA PRO A 417 8.48 22.54 24.87
C PRO A 417 7.97 21.30 24.12
N PRO A 418 6.90 21.42 23.30
CA PRO A 418 6.33 20.29 22.54
C PRO A 418 7.36 19.48 21.75
N LYS A 419 8.34 20.17 21.14
CA LYS A 419 9.44 19.55 20.38
C LYS A 419 10.27 18.58 21.22
N THR A 420 10.57 18.92 22.47
CA THR A 420 11.39 18.07 23.36
C THR A 420 10.67 16.75 23.64
N HIS A 421 9.37 16.81 23.93
CA HIS A 421 8.57 15.60 24.12
C HIS A 421 8.50 14.75 22.86
N ILE A 422 8.29 15.37 21.70
CA ILE A 422 8.23 14.64 20.42
C ILE A 422 9.53 13.88 20.15
N VAL A 423 10.67 14.49 20.42
CA VAL A 423 11.98 13.83 20.27
C VAL A 423 12.12 12.68 21.26
N GLN A 424 11.71 12.86 22.52
CA GLN A 424 11.74 11.80 23.54
C GLN A 424 10.83 10.61 23.17
N ASP A 425 9.61 10.88 22.70
CA ASP A 425 8.67 9.87 22.26
C ASP A 425 9.22 9.08 21.06
N ILE A 426 9.78 9.76 20.05
CA ILE A 426 10.40 9.11 18.88
C ILE A 426 11.62 8.28 19.32
N GLN A 427 12.46 8.80 20.22
CA GLN A 427 13.60 8.07 20.75
C GLN A 427 13.16 6.79 21.46
N SER A 428 12.21 6.89 22.39
CA SER A 428 11.69 5.74 23.12
C SER A 428 11.07 4.69 22.19
N LEU A 429 10.24 5.12 21.22
CA LEU A 429 9.68 4.23 20.20
C LEU A 429 10.76 3.54 19.38
N THR A 430 11.78 4.30 18.96
CA THR A 430 12.87 3.79 18.12
C THR A 430 13.68 2.71 18.87
N GLU A 431 14.06 2.97 20.12
CA GLU A 431 14.79 2.01 20.96
C GLU A 431 13.99 0.72 21.19
N ASN A 432 12.69 0.86 21.46
CA ASN A 432 11.80 -0.28 21.68
C ASN A 432 11.57 -1.09 20.40
N ILE A 433 11.40 -0.43 19.26
CA ILE A 433 11.29 -1.08 17.95
C ILE A 433 12.59 -1.79 17.59
N LEU A 434 13.76 -1.16 17.76
CA LEU A 434 15.05 -1.80 17.52
C LEU A 434 15.23 -3.05 18.38
N THR A 435 14.88 -2.96 19.67
CA THR A 435 14.93 -4.09 20.59
C THR A 435 13.99 -5.22 20.15
N PHE A 436 12.76 -4.87 19.75
CA PHE A 436 11.77 -5.83 19.27
C PHE A 436 12.23 -6.51 17.96
N VAL A 437 12.65 -5.72 16.97
CA VAL A 437 13.16 -6.19 15.67
C VAL A 437 14.37 -7.09 15.87
N GLY A 438 15.29 -6.73 16.77
CA GLY A 438 16.43 -7.57 17.12
C GLY A 438 16.03 -8.92 17.75
N LYS A 439 14.95 -8.98 18.54
CA LYS A 439 14.43 -10.22 19.11
C LYS A 439 13.81 -11.13 18.06
N ILE A 440 12.97 -10.58 17.16
CA ILE A 440 12.32 -11.38 16.10
C ILE A 440 13.27 -11.72 14.95
N GLY A 441 14.36 -10.98 14.80
CA GLY A 441 15.35 -11.15 13.73
C GLY A 441 16.39 -12.24 13.97
N ARG A 442 16.48 -12.83 15.18
CA ARG A 442 17.47 -13.87 15.56
C ARG A 442 17.47 -15.06 14.58
N GLY A 443 18.26 -14.95 13.51
CA GLY A 443 18.51 -15.98 12.51
C GLY A 443 18.25 -15.61 11.04
N LYS A 444 17.54 -14.52 10.71
CA LYS A 444 17.25 -14.17 9.29
C LYS A 444 17.23 -12.68 8.96
N GLY A 445 16.90 -11.81 9.91
CA GLY A 445 16.77 -10.38 9.67
C GLY A 445 17.72 -9.54 10.53
N ARG A 446 18.24 -8.45 9.97
CA ARG A 446 19.19 -7.55 10.67
C ARG A 446 18.87 -6.08 10.44
N VAL A 447 19.22 -5.26 11.42
CA VAL A 447 19.28 -3.79 11.26
C VAL A 447 20.61 -3.48 10.58
N LEU A 448 20.56 -2.82 9.44
CA LEU A 448 21.74 -2.56 8.61
C LEU A 448 22.43 -1.25 8.96
N ALA A 449 21.63 -0.17 8.99
CA ALA A 449 22.13 1.18 9.15
C ALA A 449 20.99 2.09 9.61
N LEU A 450 21.36 3.21 10.22
CA LEU A 450 20.43 4.22 10.70
C LEU A 450 20.62 5.50 9.90
N GLY A 451 19.53 6.17 9.55
CA GLY A 451 19.58 7.43 8.81
C GLY A 451 19.95 7.32 7.32
N VAL A 452 19.92 6.12 6.72
CA VAL A 452 20.22 5.94 5.28
C VAL A 452 19.25 6.76 4.43
N GLU A 453 19.80 7.66 3.62
CA GLU A 453 19.01 8.43 2.67
C GLU A 453 18.73 7.64 1.38
N LYS A 454 17.45 7.51 1.01
CA LYS A 454 17.03 6.87 -0.24
C LYS A 454 17.72 7.45 -1.48
N CYS A 455 18.06 8.74 -1.46
CA CYS A 455 18.75 9.37 -2.58
C CYS A 455 20.21 8.92 -2.69
N ALA A 456 20.89 8.71 -1.56
CA ALA A 456 22.25 8.16 -1.53
C ALA A 456 22.24 6.70 -1.99
N TRP A 457 21.28 5.90 -1.51
CA TRP A 457 21.09 4.52 -1.96
C TRP A 457 20.85 4.45 -3.48
N LEU A 458 19.93 5.28 -4.01
CA LEU A 458 19.63 5.32 -5.44
C LEU A 458 20.87 5.70 -6.27
N ALA A 459 21.74 6.57 -5.74
CA ALA A 459 22.98 6.98 -6.38
C ALA A 459 24.14 5.98 -6.20
N GLY A 460 23.92 4.83 -5.54
CA GLY A 460 24.96 3.83 -5.27
C GLY A 460 26.01 4.28 -4.25
N LYS A 461 25.65 5.18 -3.33
CA LYS A 461 26.57 5.79 -2.34
C LYS A 461 26.38 5.27 -0.90
N VAL A 462 25.73 4.12 -0.73
CA VAL A 462 25.37 3.52 0.58
C VAL A 462 26.02 2.16 0.74
#